data_AF-A0AAV5XJ17-F1
#
_entry.id   AF-A0AAV5XJ17-F1
#
_cell.length_a   1.000
_cell.length_b   1.000
_cell.length_c   1.000
_cell.angle_alpha   90.00
_cell.angle_beta   90.00
_cell.angle_gamma   90.00
#
_symmetry.space_group_name_H-M   'P 1'
#
loop_
_entity.id
_entity.type
_entity.pdbx_description
1 polymer ?
#
loop_
_entity_poly.entity_id
_entity_poly.type
_entity_poly.pdbx_seq_one_letter_code
_entity_poly.pdbx_strand_id
1 'polypeptide(L)'
;MMLTMPISPSRSRRESGRRRSRSLEAPSADTPPISTVYIGSDGTIYHARCGQAVEYMRTRNGLELDFYCLTCVEHVTLSLNALSRVPMAGRTVIQGPVFRGTVSR
;
A
#
# COMPACT_ATOMS: atom_id res chain seq x y z
N MET A 1 -27.47 -15.84 -67.01
CA MET A 1 -26.07 -16.14 -66.62
C MET A 1 -25.92 -15.78 -65.15
N MET A 2 -26.03 -16.77 -64.25
CA MET A 2 -25.97 -16.57 -62.79
C MET A 2 -24.64 -17.14 -62.30
N LEU A 3 -23.73 -16.28 -61.82
CA LEU A 3 -22.47 -16.71 -61.22
C LEU A 3 -22.64 -16.73 -59.70
N THR A 4 -22.70 -17.92 -59.13
CA THR A 4 -22.70 -18.20 -57.69
C THR A 4 -21.30 -17.99 -57.11
N MET A 5 -21.19 -17.13 -56.09
CA MET A 5 -19.96 -16.99 -55.29
C MET A 5 -19.89 -18.10 -54.22
N PRO A 6 -18.73 -18.75 -53.98
CA PRO A 6 -18.57 -19.65 -52.85
C PRO A 6 -18.29 -18.86 -51.56
N ILE A 7 -19.09 -19.14 -50.53
CA ILE A 7 -18.90 -18.63 -49.16
C ILE A 7 -17.81 -19.48 -48.50
N SER A 8 -16.60 -18.95 -48.41
CA SER A 8 -15.54 -19.52 -47.57
C SER A 8 -15.81 -19.20 -46.09
N PRO A 9 -15.86 -20.18 -45.18
CA PRO A 9 -15.95 -19.91 -43.76
C PRO A 9 -14.59 -19.44 -43.23
N SER A 10 -14.52 -18.14 -42.94
CA SER A 10 -13.38 -17.50 -42.27
C SER A 10 -13.21 -18.07 -40.86
N ARG A 11 -12.01 -18.59 -40.64
CA ARG A 11 -11.53 -19.23 -39.42
C ARG A 11 -11.69 -18.34 -38.18
N SER A 12 -12.02 -19.03 -37.09
CA SER A 12 -11.43 -18.84 -35.77
C SER A 12 -11.49 -17.45 -35.17
N ARG A 13 -12.55 -17.19 -34.41
CA ARG A 13 -12.49 -16.25 -33.28
C ARG A 13 -12.99 -16.90 -32.00
N ARG A 14 -12.27 -17.93 -31.54
CA ARG A 14 -12.28 -18.31 -30.13
C ARG A 14 -11.31 -17.40 -29.39
N GLU A 15 -11.72 -16.16 -29.19
CA GLU A 15 -11.06 -15.27 -28.24
C GLU A 15 -11.96 -15.16 -27.01
N SER A 16 -12.14 -16.30 -26.34
CA SER A 16 -12.49 -16.32 -24.93
C SER A 16 -11.29 -15.77 -24.18
N GLY A 17 -11.19 -14.43 -24.17
CA GLY A 17 -10.34 -13.69 -23.25
C GLY A 17 -10.78 -14.06 -21.85
N ARG A 18 -10.17 -15.13 -21.31
CA ARG A 18 -10.14 -15.41 -19.88
C ARG A 18 -9.60 -14.15 -19.24
N ARG A 19 -10.52 -13.29 -18.78
CA ARG A 19 -10.25 -12.33 -17.71
C ARG A 19 -9.52 -13.14 -16.66
N ARG A 20 -8.19 -12.99 -16.61
CA ARG A 20 -7.40 -13.42 -15.48
C ARG A 20 -7.90 -12.55 -14.34
N SER A 21 -8.88 -13.08 -13.63
CA SER A 21 -9.21 -12.67 -12.27
C SER A 21 -7.87 -12.67 -11.55
N ARG A 22 -7.28 -11.49 -11.37
CA ARG A 22 -6.27 -11.29 -10.35
C ARG A 22 -6.99 -11.63 -9.07
N SER A 23 -6.81 -12.87 -8.63
CA SER A 23 -7.11 -13.26 -7.27
C SER A 23 -6.30 -12.30 -6.42
N LEU A 24 -6.97 -11.33 -5.80
CA LEU A 24 -6.39 -10.59 -4.70
C LEU A 24 -6.22 -11.65 -3.63
N GLU A 25 -5.06 -12.30 -3.59
CA GLU A 25 -4.70 -13.15 -2.46
C GLU A 25 -4.91 -12.31 -1.22
N ALA A 26 -5.91 -12.70 -0.42
CA ALA A 26 -6.18 -12.06 0.84
C ALA A 26 -4.89 -12.13 1.65
N PRO A 27 -4.40 -11.00 2.22
CA PRO A 27 -3.20 -11.05 3.05
C PRO A 27 -3.41 -12.09 4.14
N SER A 28 -2.54 -13.09 4.16
CA SER A 28 -2.49 -14.11 5.20
C SER A 28 -2.53 -13.41 6.55
N ALA A 29 -3.45 -13.82 7.43
CA ALA A 29 -3.73 -13.16 8.70
C ALA A 29 -2.55 -13.08 9.70
N ASP A 30 -1.39 -13.60 9.32
CA ASP A 30 -0.16 -13.67 10.11
C ASP A 30 0.89 -12.62 9.69
N THR A 31 0.73 -11.96 8.54
CA THR A 31 1.64 -10.89 8.15
C THR A 31 1.25 -9.62 8.91
N PRO A 32 2.10 -9.08 9.79
CA PRO A 32 1.82 -7.80 10.43
C PRO A 32 1.58 -6.77 9.33
N PRO A 33 0.56 -5.91 9.45
CA PRO A 33 0.31 -4.88 8.44
C PRO A 33 1.60 -4.09 8.28
N ILE A 34 2.18 -4.13 7.07
CA ILE A 34 3.35 -3.32 6.74
C ILE A 34 2.86 -1.87 6.75
N SER A 35 2.95 -1.22 7.91
CA SER A 35 2.59 0.17 8.08
C SER A 35 3.84 1.02 7.98
N THR A 36 3.77 2.09 7.19
CA THR A 36 4.84 3.10 7.12
C THR A 36 4.91 3.92 8.40
N VAL A 37 3.83 3.97 9.18
CA VAL A 37 3.73 4.71 10.43
C VAL A 37 3.04 3.91 11.54
N TYR A 38 3.19 4.35 12.78
CA TYR A 38 2.46 3.89 13.95
C TYR A 38 2.12 5.08 14.86
N ILE A 39 1.10 4.94 15.71
CA ILE A 39 0.67 5.95 16.69
C ILE A 39 1.32 5.63 18.04
N GLY A 40 2.07 6.57 18.62
CA GLY A 40 2.64 6.45 19.95
C GLY A 40 1.60 6.49 21.06
N SER A 41 1.98 6.14 22.29
CA SER A 41 1.08 6.23 23.45
C SER A 41 0.68 7.65 23.81
N ASP A 42 1.44 8.64 23.35
CA ASP A 42 1.19 10.07 23.43
C ASP A 42 0.26 10.58 22.31
N GLY A 43 -0.12 9.71 21.36
CA GLY A 43 -0.96 10.07 20.21
C GLY A 43 -0.18 10.64 19.02
N THR A 44 1.14 10.80 19.14
CA THR A 44 2.00 11.27 18.04
C THR A 44 2.18 10.17 17.00
N ILE A 45 2.25 10.55 15.72
CA ILE A 45 2.54 9.61 14.64
C ILE A 45 4.05 9.50 14.45
N TYR A 46 4.55 8.27 14.44
CA TYR A 46 5.95 7.95 14.27
C TYR A 46 6.16 7.17 12.97
N HIS A 47 7.31 7.39 12.35
CA HIS A 47 7.74 6.65 11.17
C HIS A 47 8.21 5.25 11.59
N ALA A 48 7.66 4.20 10.98
CA ALA A 48 7.97 2.81 11.34
C ALA A 48 9.44 2.44 11.07
N ARG A 49 10.10 3.11 10.11
CA ARG A 49 11.49 2.80 9.72
C ARG A 49 12.53 3.39 10.65
N CYS A 50 12.38 4.65 11.08
CA CYS A 50 13.38 5.34 11.92
C CYS A 50 12.91 5.58 13.36
N GLY A 51 11.64 5.31 13.67
CA GLY A 51 11.06 5.52 15.00
C GLY A 51 10.98 7.00 15.41
N GLN A 52 11.17 7.94 14.49
CA GLN A 52 11.06 9.38 14.76
C GLN A 52 9.65 9.89 14.46
N ALA A 53 9.22 10.92 15.18
CA ALA A 53 7.95 11.58 14.93
C ALA A 53 7.91 12.16 13.51
N VAL A 54 6.78 12.03 12.84
CA VAL A 54 6.56 12.68 11.54
C VAL A 54 5.81 13.99 11.72
N GLU A 55 6.16 14.98 10.91
CA GLU A 55 5.47 16.28 10.93
C GLU A 55 4.27 16.25 10.00
N TYR A 56 3.13 16.71 10.49
CA TYR A 56 1.97 16.97 9.65
C TYR A 56 2.25 18.16 8.72
N MET A 57 2.12 17.95 7.42
CA MET A 57 2.35 18.98 6.41
C MET A 57 1.04 19.65 6.00
N ARG A 58 0.06 18.85 5.57
CA ARG A 58 -1.22 19.35 5.05
C ARG A 58 -2.27 18.28 4.97
N THR A 59 -3.51 18.73 4.79
CA THR A 59 -4.60 17.90 4.30
C THR A 59 -4.77 18.13 2.81
N ARG A 60 -4.96 17.04 2.04
CA ARG A 60 -5.35 17.07 0.63
C ARG A 60 -6.81 16.63 0.52
N ASN A 61 -7.59 17.41 -0.23
CA ASN A 61 -8.99 17.13 -0.55
C ASN A 61 -9.91 16.83 0.66
N GLY A 62 -9.52 17.25 1.87
CA GLY A 62 -10.25 16.96 3.11
C GLY A 62 -10.24 15.48 3.55
N LEU A 63 -9.52 14.60 2.86
CA LEU A 63 -9.61 13.14 3.04
C LEU A 63 -8.25 12.46 3.20
N GLU A 64 -7.18 13.13 2.82
CA GLU A 64 -5.81 12.62 2.90
C GLU A 64 -4.95 13.56 3.73
N LEU A 65 -4.15 12.98 4.61
CA LEU A 65 -3.20 13.65 5.49
C LEU A 65 -1.80 13.38 4.96
N ASP A 66 -1.02 14.43 4.77
CA ASP A 66 0.36 14.35 4.31
C ASP A 66 1.28 14.57 5.52
N PHE A 67 2.21 13.65 5.72
CA PHE A 67 3.22 13.70 6.76
C PHE A 67 4.61 13.66 6.14
N TYR A 68 5.58 14.27 6.81
CA TYR A 68 6.96 14.26 6.38
C TYR A 68 7.88 13.78 7.49
N CYS A 69 8.73 12.81 7.19
CA CYS A 69 9.78 12.36 8.08
C CYS A 69 11.08 13.11 7.76
N LEU A 70 11.53 13.98 8.65
CA LEU A 70 12.78 14.74 8.48
C LEU A 70 14.03 13.84 8.45
N THR A 71 14.01 12.73 9.17
CA THR A 71 15.16 11.80 9.25
C THR A 71 15.31 10.96 7.99
N CYS A 72 14.20 10.48 7.42
CA CYS A 72 14.21 9.62 6.24
C CYS A 72 14.01 10.40 4.94
N VAL A 73 13.63 11.68 5.00
CA VAL A 73 13.32 12.53 3.84
C VAL A 73 12.21 11.87 2.99
N GLU A 74 11.17 11.36 3.68
CA GLU A 74 10.09 10.60 3.06
C GLU A 74 8.73 11.24 3.36
N HIS A 75 7.87 11.32 2.34
CA HIS A 75 6.47 11.71 2.49
C HIS A 75 5.61 10.47 2.74
N VAL A 76 4.79 10.54 3.78
CA VAL A 76 3.77 9.54 4.08
C VAL A 76 2.40 10.17 3.90
N THR A 77 1.63 9.69 2.94
CA THR A 77 0.24 10.10 2.75
C THR A 77 -0.70 9.05 3.33
N LEU A 78 -1.60 9.45 4.22
CA LEU A 78 -2.60 8.58 4.84
C LEU A 78 -3.99 9.10 4.55
N SER A 79 -4.91 8.23 4.13
CA SER A 79 -6.33 8.59 4.11
C SER A 79 -6.89 8.64 5.54
N LEU A 80 -7.90 9.48 5.78
CA LEU A 80 -8.62 9.52 7.07
C LEU A 80 -9.17 8.14 7.47
N ASN A 81 -9.61 7.35 6.50
CA ASN A 81 -10.05 5.97 6.74
C ASN A 81 -8.88 5.06 7.17
N ALA A 82 -7.71 5.21 6.56
CA ALA A 82 -6.52 4.44 6.93
C ALA A 82 -5.99 4.80 8.32
N LEU A 83 -6.21 6.04 8.80
CA LEU A 83 -5.77 6.49 10.12
C LEU A 83 -6.30 5.57 11.24
N SER A 84 -7.56 5.13 11.14
CA SER A 84 -8.19 4.21 12.10
C SER A 84 -7.53 2.82 12.16
N ARG A 85 -6.73 2.47 11.16
CA ARG A 85 -6.02 1.18 11.04
C ARG A 85 -4.54 1.29 11.35
N VAL A 86 -4.03 2.50 11.60
CA VAL A 86 -2.63 2.69 11.96
C VAL A 86 -2.38 2.02 13.30
N PRO A 87 -1.38 1.13 13.41
CA PRO A 87 -1.12 0.43 14.65
C PRO A 87 -0.76 1.42 15.76
N MET A 88 -1.36 1.26 16.92
CA MET A 88 -0.93 1.94 18.14
C MET A 88 0.24 1.18 18.76
N ALA A 89 1.22 1.91 19.28
CA ALA A 89 2.31 1.40 20.09
C ALA A 89 1.76 0.95 21.46
N GLY A 90 1.08 -0.19 21.48
CA GLY A 90 0.69 -0.94 22.67
C GLY A 90 1.68 -2.08 22.90
N ARG A 91 2.10 -2.28 24.16
CA ARG A 91 2.98 -3.34 24.68
C ARG A 91 2.96 -4.63 23.83
N THR A 92 3.75 -4.65 22.77
CA THR A 92 4.01 -5.85 22.00
C THR A 92 5.50 -5.79 21.72
N VAL A 93 6.15 -6.80 22.28
CA VAL A 93 7.60 -7.01 22.31
C VAL A 93 8.21 -6.70 20.94
N ILE A 94 9.30 -5.93 20.96
CA ILE A 94 10.25 -5.81 19.85
C ILE A 94 10.71 -7.22 19.46
N GLN A 95 10.09 -7.84 18.46
CA GLN A 95 10.63 -9.04 17.80
C GLN A 95 10.43 -8.92 16.29
N GLY A 96 11.08 -7.90 15.73
CA GLY A 96 11.53 -7.86 14.35
C GLY A 96 12.94 -7.27 14.37
N PRO A 97 13.84 -7.65 13.44
CA PRO A 97 15.23 -7.20 13.50
C PRO A 97 15.22 -5.67 13.51
N VAL A 98 15.67 -5.11 14.63
CA VAL A 98 15.99 -3.70 14.75
C VAL A 98 17.08 -3.47 13.72
N PHE A 99 16.71 -3.00 12.53
CA PHE A 99 17.66 -2.42 11.58
C PHE A 99 18.11 -1.10 12.21
N ARG A 100 19.04 -1.22 13.16
CA ARG A 100 19.91 -0.15 13.60
C ARG A 100 20.71 0.26 12.37
N GLY A 101 20.14 1.15 11.58
CA GLY A 101 20.88 1.90 10.58
C GLY A 101 21.86 2.78 11.34
N THR A 102 23.06 2.26 11.60
CA THR A 102 24.20 3.08 11.97
C THR A 102 24.53 3.95 10.77
N VAL A 103 24.13 5.22 10.81
CA VAL A 103 24.69 6.23 9.92
C VAL A 103 26.10 6.53 10.44
N SER A 104 27.10 5.93 9.81
CA SER A 104 28.48 6.39 9.89
C SER A 104 28.73 7.33 8.72
N ARG A 105 29.08 8.58 9.02
CA ARG A 105 29.91 9.44 8.19
C ARG A 105 30.78 10.30 9.09
#